data_AF-A0A0F2L6G0-F1
#
_entry.id   AF-A0A0F2L6G0-F1
#
_cell.length_a   1.000
_cell.length_b   1.000
_cell.length_c   1.000
_cell.angle_alpha   90.00
_cell.angle_beta   90.00
_cell.angle_gamma   90.00
#
_symmetry.space_group_name_H-M   'P 1'
#
loop_
_entity.id
_entity.type
_entity.pdbx_description
1 polymer ?
#
loop_
_entity_poly.entity_id
_entity_poly.type
_entity_poly.pdbx_seq_one_letter_code
_entity_poly.pdbx_strand_id
1 'polypeptide(L)'
;TVVGGDGDILAIGGNHFIHAARRNDDINVIIVNNFIYGMTGGQYSPTTPKGAKTTTSPYGHFENPFNIPLLAYAAGASYVTRWSVLHQNELYQALLDMFKVKGFAVVEVLSPCIIYTDRNAMGDAVDLMKIIREKSVVDHTASLSDLDIDFSMKKIILGNFVKRERPVSYG
;
A
#
# COMPACT_ATOMS: atom_id res chain seq x y z
N THR A 1 -10.49 -12.76 -5.51
CA THR A 1 -9.99 -11.41 -5.18
C THR A 1 -10.21 -11.16 -3.70
N VAL A 2 -9.20 -10.61 -3.03
CA VAL A 2 -9.20 -10.23 -1.62
C VAL A 2 -9.01 -8.72 -1.55
N VAL A 3 -9.79 -8.05 -0.70
CA VAL A 3 -9.69 -6.60 -0.47
C VAL A 3 -9.62 -6.39 1.03
N GLY A 4 -8.61 -5.65 1.48
CA GLY A 4 -8.41 -5.38 2.91
C GLY A 4 -7.62 -4.10 3.14
N GLY A 5 -7.63 -3.63 4.39
CA GLY A 5 -6.77 -2.53 4.80
C GLY A 5 -5.31 -2.95 4.90
N ASP A 6 -4.41 -1.98 4.92
CA ASP A 6 -2.99 -2.15 5.27
C ASP A 6 -2.79 -2.98 6.55
N GLY A 7 -3.54 -2.68 7.61
CA GLY A 7 -3.41 -3.39 8.87
C GLY A 7 -3.97 -4.82 8.84
N ASP A 8 -5.06 -5.07 8.11
CA ASP A 8 -5.61 -6.42 7.95
C ASP A 8 -4.64 -7.31 7.17
N ILE A 9 -4.19 -6.84 5.99
CA ILE A 9 -3.38 -7.64 5.08
C ILE A 9 -1.94 -7.82 5.58
N LEU A 10 -1.36 -6.80 6.24
CA LEU A 10 0.08 -6.78 6.55
C LEU A 10 0.39 -6.98 8.02
N ALA A 11 -0.56 -6.82 8.94
CA ALA A 11 -0.37 -7.19 10.33
C ALA A 11 -0.84 -8.63 10.57
N ILE A 12 -2.12 -8.82 10.93
CA ILE A 12 -2.65 -10.15 11.24
C ILE A 12 -2.61 -11.08 10.03
N GLY A 13 -2.84 -10.55 8.82
CA GLY A 13 -2.73 -11.28 7.56
C GLY A 13 -1.31 -11.45 7.03
N GLY A 14 -0.30 -10.81 7.62
CA GLY A 14 1.02 -10.65 7.01
C GLY A 14 1.71 -11.98 6.67
N ASN A 15 1.62 -12.98 7.56
CA ASN A 15 2.20 -14.30 7.30
C ASN A 15 1.49 -15.05 6.15
N HIS A 16 0.17 -14.87 6.03
CA HIS A 16 -0.61 -15.43 4.93
C HIS A 16 -0.26 -14.75 3.61
N PHE A 17 -0.14 -13.41 3.62
CA PHE A 17 0.25 -12.61 2.47
C PHE A 17 1.59 -13.07 1.89
N ILE A 18 2.65 -13.14 2.70
CA ILE A 18 3.98 -13.53 2.22
C ILE A 18 4.01 -14.97 1.69
N HIS A 19 3.25 -15.89 2.29
CA HIS A 19 3.24 -17.28 1.86
C HIS A 19 2.39 -17.51 0.60
N ALA A 20 1.30 -16.76 0.42
CA ALA A 20 0.51 -16.78 -0.81
C ALA A 20 1.33 -16.21 -2.00
N ALA A 21 2.04 -15.11 -1.77
CA ALA A 21 2.98 -14.56 -2.75
C ALA A 21 4.12 -15.53 -3.08
N ARG A 22 4.67 -16.22 -2.07
CA ARG A 22 5.77 -17.19 -2.25
C ARG A 22 5.36 -18.35 -3.15
N ARG A 23 4.17 -18.92 -2.89
CA ARG A 23 3.57 -19.98 -3.71
C ARG A 23 3.12 -19.50 -5.09
N ASN A 24 2.97 -18.18 -5.26
CA ASN A 24 2.38 -17.58 -6.44
C ASN A 24 0.96 -18.13 -6.68
N ASP A 25 0.15 -18.16 -5.61
CA ASP A 25 -1.26 -18.52 -5.68
C ASP A 25 -1.98 -17.55 -6.65
N ASP A 26 -2.88 -18.03 -7.51
CA ASP A 26 -3.62 -17.22 -8.50
C ASP A 26 -4.69 -16.35 -7.81
N ILE A 27 -4.21 -15.37 -7.04
CA ILE A 27 -4.99 -14.53 -6.15
C ILE A 27 -4.64 -13.07 -6.39
N ASN A 28 -5.72 -12.32 -6.52
CA ASN A 28 -5.74 -10.89 -6.65
C ASN A 28 -5.93 -10.23 -5.28
N VAL A 29 -4.98 -9.42 -4.80
CA VAL A 29 -5.02 -8.69 -3.52
C VAL A 29 -5.01 -7.19 -3.73
N ILE A 30 -6.02 -6.50 -3.23
CA ILE A 30 -6.11 -5.03 -3.21
C ILE A 30 -5.94 -4.57 -1.77
N ILE A 31 -4.89 -3.76 -1.54
CA ILE A 31 -4.57 -3.23 -0.21
C ILE A 31 -4.96 -1.76 -0.17
N VAL A 32 -5.99 -1.43 0.60
CA VAL A 32 -6.40 -0.04 0.85
C VAL A 32 -5.50 0.50 1.95
N ASN A 33 -4.45 1.23 1.57
CA ASN A 33 -3.48 1.79 2.49
C ASN A 33 -3.89 3.21 2.89
N ASN A 34 -4.28 3.35 4.15
CA ASN A 34 -4.64 4.62 4.77
C ASN A 34 -3.77 4.96 5.99
N PHE A 35 -2.68 4.21 6.18
CA PHE A 35 -1.67 4.40 7.22
C PHE A 35 -2.15 4.26 8.66
N ILE A 36 -3.36 3.72 8.91
CA ILE A 36 -3.94 3.67 10.25
C ILE A 36 -5.07 2.65 10.36
N TYR A 37 -5.24 2.04 11.54
CA TYR A 37 -6.46 1.29 11.82
C TYR A 37 -7.66 2.20 12.06
N GLY A 38 -8.31 2.63 10.98
CA GLY A 38 -9.41 3.60 11.05
C GLY A 38 -10.63 3.09 11.83
N MET A 39 -11.00 1.81 11.69
CA MET A 39 -12.23 1.27 12.28
C MET A 39 -12.13 0.94 13.78
N THR A 40 -10.92 0.79 14.32
CA THR A 40 -10.71 0.39 15.73
C THR A 40 -10.28 1.56 16.62
N GLY A 41 -10.41 2.79 16.13
CA GLY A 41 -10.10 3.99 16.90
C GLY A 41 -8.72 4.59 16.62
N GLY A 42 -8.07 4.24 15.51
CA GLY A 42 -6.91 4.96 15.00
C GLY A 42 -5.58 4.53 15.62
N GLN A 43 -5.35 3.24 15.79
CA GLN A 43 -4.03 2.68 16.14
C GLN A 43 -3.11 2.68 14.92
N TYR A 44 -1.79 2.65 15.13
CA TYR A 44 -0.83 2.51 14.04
C TYR A 44 -0.99 1.17 13.32
N SER A 45 -0.84 1.19 12.00
CA SER A 45 -0.78 0.04 11.10
C SER A 45 0.69 -0.23 10.71
N PRO A 46 1.00 -1.36 10.04
CA PRO A 46 2.35 -1.65 9.57
C PRO A 46 2.90 -0.68 8.52
N THR A 47 2.07 0.19 7.94
CA THR A 47 2.51 1.22 6.98
C THR A 47 2.54 2.61 7.59
N THR A 48 2.12 2.78 8.85
CA THR A 48 2.15 4.08 9.55
C THR A 48 3.56 4.66 9.51
N PRO A 49 3.78 5.85 8.94
CA PRO A 49 5.10 6.42 8.85
C PRO A 49 5.74 6.66 10.22
N LYS A 50 7.06 6.46 10.30
CA LYS A 50 7.84 6.76 11.49
C LYS A 50 7.65 8.23 11.89
N GLY A 51 7.40 8.47 13.17
CA GLY A 51 7.09 9.79 13.73
C GLY A 51 5.60 10.17 13.71
N ALA A 52 4.76 9.46 12.95
CA ALA A 52 3.33 9.71 12.95
C ALA A 52 2.68 9.38 14.30
N LYS A 53 1.78 10.24 14.77
CA LYS A 53 1.03 10.06 16.00
C LYS A 53 -0.24 9.27 15.72
N THR A 54 -0.54 8.34 16.62
CA THR A 54 -1.77 7.52 16.59
C THR A 54 -2.30 7.35 18.01
N THR A 55 -3.46 6.71 18.18
CA THR A 55 -4.05 6.46 19.50
C THR A 55 -3.13 5.63 20.41
N THR A 56 -2.37 4.68 19.85
CA THR A 56 -1.42 3.83 20.60
C THR A 56 0.02 4.31 20.50
N SER A 57 0.31 5.31 19.67
CA SER A 57 1.63 5.96 19.57
C SER A 57 1.50 7.49 19.71
N PRO A 58 1.07 8.01 20.87
CA PRO A 58 0.80 9.45 21.06
C PRO A 58 2.07 10.31 20.94
N TYR A 59 3.24 9.72 21.18
CA TYR A 59 4.55 10.37 21.07
C TYR A 59 5.24 10.15 19.73
N GLY A 60 4.53 9.54 18.76
CA GLY A 60 5.08 9.17 17.46
C GLY A 60 5.37 7.68 17.36
N HIS A 61 5.11 7.11 16.19
CA HIS A 61 5.43 5.72 15.85
C HIS A 61 6.94 5.55 15.66
N PHE A 62 7.53 4.52 16.25
CA PHE A 62 8.99 4.35 16.30
C PHE A 62 9.54 3.36 15.26
N GLU A 63 8.71 2.40 14.81
CA GLU A 63 9.11 1.37 13.86
C GLU A 63 9.20 1.95 12.45
N ASN A 64 9.92 1.23 11.59
CA ASN A 64 9.96 1.58 10.17
C ASN A 64 8.73 0.96 9.49
N PRO A 65 8.00 1.73 8.67
CA PRO A 65 6.84 1.20 7.96
C PRO A 65 7.26 0.17 6.90
N PHE A 66 6.37 -0.75 6.57
CA PHE A 66 6.55 -1.61 5.42
C PHE A 66 6.41 -0.84 4.10
N ASN A 67 7.38 -1.08 3.22
CA ASN A 67 7.26 -0.81 1.80
C ASN A 67 6.44 -1.93 1.14
N ILE A 68 5.15 -1.69 0.89
CA ILE A 68 4.27 -2.73 0.32
C ILE A 68 4.80 -3.26 -1.02
N PRO A 69 5.20 -2.42 -2.01
CA PRO A 69 5.68 -2.92 -3.29
C PRO A 69 6.93 -3.79 -3.16
N LEU A 70 7.91 -3.36 -2.37
CA LEU A 70 9.12 -4.12 -2.12
C LEU A 70 8.82 -5.43 -1.39
N LEU A 71 7.99 -5.40 -0.35
CA LEU A 71 7.59 -6.58 0.40
C LEU A 71 6.87 -7.59 -0.50
N ALA A 72 5.91 -7.15 -1.31
CA ALA A 72 5.18 -8.00 -2.24
C ALA A 72 6.11 -8.64 -3.27
N TYR A 73 7.00 -7.84 -3.87
CA TYR A 73 8.00 -8.32 -4.83
C TYR A 73 8.93 -9.36 -4.20
N ALA A 74 9.49 -9.05 -3.02
CA ALA A 74 10.41 -9.90 -2.29
C ALA A 74 9.75 -11.20 -1.83
N ALA A 75 8.47 -11.14 -1.45
CA ALA A 75 7.69 -12.31 -1.09
C ALA A 75 7.33 -13.19 -2.30
N GLY A 76 7.32 -12.62 -3.52
CA GLY A 76 7.16 -13.40 -4.74
C GLY A 76 6.04 -12.95 -5.69
N ALA A 77 5.37 -11.82 -5.44
CA ALA A 77 4.29 -11.36 -6.31
C ALA A 77 4.71 -11.27 -7.79
N SER A 78 3.82 -11.67 -8.68
CA SER A 78 4.00 -11.63 -10.14
C SER A 78 3.58 -10.28 -10.73
N TYR A 79 2.73 -9.55 -10.02
CA TYR A 79 2.31 -8.20 -10.36
C TYR A 79 2.23 -7.31 -9.12
N VAL A 80 2.81 -6.11 -9.19
CA VAL A 80 2.85 -5.16 -8.09
C VAL A 80 2.70 -3.74 -8.62
N THR A 81 1.69 -3.02 -8.15
CA THR A 81 1.44 -1.62 -8.51
C THR A 81 0.97 -0.82 -7.31
N ARG A 82 1.14 0.50 -7.39
CA ARG A 82 0.61 1.45 -6.40
C ARG A 82 -0.02 2.62 -7.11
N TRP A 83 -1.25 2.93 -6.72
CA TRP A 83 -1.97 4.11 -7.19
C TRP A 83 -2.71 4.77 -6.02
N SER A 84 -2.98 6.07 -6.16
CA SER A 84 -3.89 6.77 -5.24
C SER A 84 -5.30 6.76 -5.82
N VAL A 85 -6.31 6.82 -4.95
CA VAL A 85 -7.71 7.07 -5.34
C VAL A 85 -7.92 8.33 -6.18
N LEU A 86 -6.94 9.24 -6.21
CA LEU A 86 -6.94 10.46 -7.02
C LEU A 86 -6.54 10.24 -8.48
N HIS A 87 -5.91 9.10 -8.81
CA HIS A 87 -5.44 8.73 -10.15
C HIS A 87 -6.37 7.64 -10.71
N GLN A 88 -7.64 8.01 -10.91
CA GLN A 88 -8.73 7.06 -11.13
C GLN A 88 -8.56 6.23 -12.40
N ASN A 89 -8.08 6.84 -13.49
CA ASN A 89 -7.92 6.14 -14.77
C ASN A 89 -6.80 5.10 -14.69
N GLU A 90 -5.67 5.48 -14.11
CA GLU A 90 -4.49 4.63 -13.93
C GLU A 90 -4.79 3.50 -12.95
N LEU A 91 -5.45 3.81 -11.82
CA LEU A 91 -5.92 2.80 -10.87
C LEU A 91 -6.89 1.81 -11.52
N TYR A 92 -7.86 2.31 -12.30
CA TYR A 92 -8.80 1.46 -13.03
C TYR A 92 -8.09 0.53 -14.00
N GLN A 93 -7.14 1.03 -14.79
CA GLN A 93 -6.35 0.19 -15.70
C GLN A 93 -5.48 -0.82 -14.93
N ALA A 94 -4.85 -0.42 -13.83
CA ALA A 94 -4.04 -1.32 -13.02
C ALA A 94 -4.86 -2.47 -12.42
N LEU A 95 -6.12 -2.19 -12.03
CA LEU A 95 -7.07 -3.21 -11.58
C LEU A 95 -7.50 -4.15 -12.71
N LEU A 96 -7.75 -3.64 -13.92
CA LEU A 96 -8.04 -4.49 -15.08
C LEU A 96 -6.85 -5.38 -15.45
N ASP A 97 -5.64 -4.84 -15.44
CA ASP A 97 -4.43 -5.57 -15.78
C ASP A 97 -4.11 -6.66 -14.77
N MET A 98 -4.39 -6.43 -13.48
CA MET A 98 -4.27 -7.42 -12.42
C MET A 98 -5.08 -8.69 -12.71
N PHE A 99 -6.29 -8.60 -13.26
CA PHE A 99 -7.08 -9.79 -13.64
C PHE A 99 -6.53 -10.56 -14.84
N LYS A 100 -5.60 -9.98 -15.60
CA LYS A 100 -4.93 -10.65 -16.73
C LYS A 100 -3.67 -11.40 -16.28
N VAL A 101 -3.19 -11.15 -15.07
CA VAL A 101 -2.02 -11.79 -14.50
C VAL A 101 -2.38 -13.21 -14.05
N LYS A 102 -1.47 -14.15 -14.28
CA LYS A 102 -1.54 -15.50 -13.71
C LYS A 102 -0.61 -15.56 -12.50
N GLY A 103 -1.18 -15.76 -11.32
CA GLY A 103 -0.44 -15.80 -10.05
C GLY A 103 -0.77 -14.64 -9.12
N PHE A 104 0.11 -14.42 -8.15
CA PHE A 104 -0.19 -13.51 -7.04
C PHE A 104 0.02 -12.06 -7.47
N ALA A 105 -1.05 -11.29 -7.48
CA ALA A 105 -1.07 -9.91 -7.96
C ALA A 105 -1.52 -8.95 -6.86
N VAL A 106 -0.79 -7.85 -6.70
CA VAL A 106 -1.00 -6.85 -5.64
C VAL A 106 -1.18 -5.47 -6.25
N VAL A 107 -2.26 -4.80 -5.86
CA VAL A 107 -2.47 -3.36 -6.10
C VAL A 107 -2.59 -2.67 -4.74
N GLU A 108 -1.65 -1.80 -4.43
CA GLU A 108 -1.75 -0.87 -3.30
C GLU A 108 -2.55 0.36 -3.72
N VAL A 109 -3.58 0.69 -2.95
CA VAL A 109 -4.44 1.85 -3.16
C VAL A 109 -4.26 2.82 -2.01
N LEU A 110 -3.59 3.94 -2.25
CA LEU A 110 -3.46 5.01 -1.27
C LEU A 110 -4.80 5.74 -1.12
N SER A 111 -5.37 5.69 0.08
CA SER A 111 -6.67 6.28 0.41
C SER A 111 -6.57 7.17 1.66
N PRO A 112 -7.01 8.43 1.60
CA PRO A 112 -6.97 9.34 2.75
C PRO A 112 -7.91 8.87 3.86
N CYS A 113 -7.51 9.06 5.12
CA CYS A 113 -8.34 8.80 6.30
C CYS A 113 -8.35 10.00 7.24
N ILE A 114 -9.55 10.46 7.61
CA ILE A 114 -9.75 11.62 8.50
C ILE A 114 -9.11 11.43 9.88
N ILE A 115 -9.10 10.20 10.41
CA ILE A 115 -8.50 9.90 11.72
C ILE A 115 -6.98 10.06 11.65
N TYR A 116 -6.36 9.65 10.55
CA TYR A 116 -4.93 9.86 10.35
C TYR A 116 -4.58 11.34 10.29
N THR A 117 -5.36 12.15 9.56
CA THR A 117 -5.09 13.59 9.43
C THR A 117 -5.29 14.35 10.73
N ASP A 118 -6.36 14.05 11.47
CA ASP A 118 -6.67 14.63 12.77
C ASP A 118 -5.53 14.42 13.78
N ARG A 119 -5.05 13.17 13.88
CA ARG A 119 -3.96 12.83 14.81
C ARG A 119 -2.60 13.46 14.47
N ASN A 120 -2.38 13.80 13.20
CA ASN A 120 -1.09 14.27 12.68
C ASN A 120 -1.09 15.76 12.33
N ALA A 121 -2.13 16.50 12.69
CA ALA A 121 -2.29 17.92 12.39
C ALA A 121 -2.13 18.22 10.88
N MET A 122 -2.64 17.33 10.02
CA MET A 122 -2.55 17.44 8.55
C MET A 122 -3.79 18.09 7.93
N GLY A 123 -4.60 18.79 8.72
CA GLY A 123 -5.89 19.33 8.28
C GLY A 123 -6.96 18.25 8.16
N ASP A 124 -7.87 18.43 7.21
CA ASP A 124 -8.93 17.47 6.94
C ASP A 124 -8.53 16.45 5.85
N ALA A 125 -9.47 15.58 5.47
CA ALA A 125 -9.24 14.59 4.43
C ALA A 125 -8.94 15.21 3.05
N VAL A 126 -9.46 16.41 2.76
CA VAL A 126 -9.23 17.13 1.51
C VAL A 126 -7.80 17.68 1.47
N ASP A 127 -7.28 18.17 2.59
CA ASP A 127 -5.89 18.62 2.67
C ASP A 127 -4.90 17.48 2.45
N LEU A 128 -5.15 16.29 3.03
CA LEU A 128 -4.34 15.12 2.72
C LEU A 128 -4.46 14.70 1.25
N MET A 129 -5.65 14.81 0.63
CA MET A 129 -5.79 14.57 -0.81
C MET A 129 -4.95 15.55 -1.64
N LYS A 130 -4.89 16.83 -1.27
CA LYS A 130 -4.02 17.81 -1.95
C LYS A 130 -2.55 17.41 -1.81
N ILE A 131 -2.11 17.05 -0.61
CA ILE A 131 -0.74 16.57 -0.37
C ILE A 131 -0.43 15.36 -1.26
N ILE A 132 -1.31 14.35 -1.26
CA ILE A 132 -1.10 13.15 -2.09
C ILE A 132 -1.00 13.55 -3.56
N ARG A 133 -1.91 14.39 -4.07
CA ARG A 133 -1.87 14.84 -5.47
C ARG A 133 -0.58 15.60 -5.82
N GLU A 134 -0.17 16.54 -4.99
CA GLU A 134 0.98 17.41 -5.25
C GLU A 134 2.32 16.68 -5.13
N LYS A 135 2.38 15.69 -4.23
CA LYS A 135 3.62 14.96 -3.92
C LYS A 135 3.72 13.64 -4.67
N SER A 136 2.67 13.21 -5.35
CA SER A 136 2.70 12.03 -6.20
C SER A 136 3.54 12.27 -7.46
N VAL A 137 4.44 11.33 -7.74
CA VAL A 137 5.23 11.27 -8.97
C VAL A 137 4.98 9.92 -9.61
N VAL A 138 4.55 9.91 -10.87
CA VAL A 138 4.38 8.67 -11.62
C VAL A 138 5.73 8.26 -12.19
N ASP A 139 6.26 7.12 -11.74
CA ASP A 139 7.51 6.55 -12.20
C ASP A 139 7.45 5.02 -12.13
N HIS A 140 7.24 4.40 -13.29
CA HIS A 140 7.19 2.94 -13.44
C HIS A 140 8.56 2.27 -13.32
N THR A 141 9.64 3.05 -13.38
CA THR A 141 11.03 2.57 -13.43
C THR A 141 11.78 2.75 -12.12
N ALA A 142 11.16 3.40 -11.14
CA ALA A 142 11.72 3.62 -9.82
C ALA A 142 12.16 2.31 -9.16
N SER A 143 13.30 2.34 -8.47
CA SER A 143 13.73 1.22 -7.64
C SER A 143 12.70 0.96 -6.55
N LEU A 144 12.39 -0.32 -6.31
CA LEU A 144 11.46 -0.72 -5.25
C LEU A 144 11.91 -0.26 -3.86
N SER A 145 13.24 -0.14 -3.64
CA SER A 145 13.83 0.39 -2.41
C SER A 145 13.46 1.85 -2.13
N ASP A 146 13.09 2.61 -3.16
CA ASP A 146 12.87 4.05 -3.07
C ASP A 146 11.37 4.40 -2.96
N LEU A 147 10.52 3.37 -2.85
CA LEU A 147 9.07 3.49 -2.78
C LEU A 147 8.53 3.65 -1.36
N ASP A 148 9.39 3.90 -0.37
CA ASP A 148 8.95 4.19 0.99
C ASP A 148 8.14 5.49 1.04
N ILE A 149 7.11 5.51 1.89
CA ILE A 149 6.35 6.73 2.16
C ILE A 149 6.69 7.16 3.58
N ASP A 150 7.44 8.25 3.69
CA ASP A 150 7.80 8.83 4.98
C ASP A 150 6.72 9.80 5.49
N PHE A 151 6.86 10.22 6.76
CA PHE A 151 5.90 11.11 7.40
C PHE A 151 5.83 12.49 6.74
N SER A 152 6.91 12.93 6.09
CA SER A 152 6.95 14.21 5.39
C SER A 152 6.17 14.19 4.08
N MET A 153 5.80 13.00 3.58
CA MET A 153 5.07 12.79 2.34
C MET A 153 5.73 13.51 1.16
N LYS A 154 7.04 13.77 1.20
CA LYS A 154 7.73 14.64 0.24
C LYS A 154 7.68 14.12 -1.19
N LYS A 155 7.69 12.80 -1.36
CA LYS A 155 7.62 12.13 -2.66
C LYS A 155 6.87 10.82 -2.48
N ILE A 156 5.76 10.68 -3.22
CA ILE A 156 4.96 9.46 -3.25
C ILE A 156 5.08 8.90 -4.66
N ILE A 157 5.87 7.86 -4.83
CA ILE A 157 6.04 7.26 -6.16
C ILE A 157 4.85 6.34 -6.45
N LEU A 158 4.16 6.62 -7.56
CA LEU A 158 3.06 5.81 -8.09
C LEU A 158 3.50 5.13 -9.37
N GLY A 159 2.91 3.98 -9.68
CA GLY A 159 3.22 3.29 -10.90
C GLY A 159 2.90 1.80 -10.89
N ASN A 160 3.29 1.19 -12.00
CA ASN A 160 3.27 -0.25 -12.19
C ASN A 160 4.72 -0.74 -12.16
N PHE A 161 5.12 -1.41 -11.09
CA PHE A 161 6.54 -1.66 -10.80
C PHE A 161 7.00 -3.06 -11.19
N VAL A 162 6.12 -4.04 -11.04
CA VAL A 162 6.45 -5.44 -11.30
C VAL A 162 5.38 -6.04 -12.19
N LYS A 163 5.83 -6.68 -13.27
CA LYS A 163 5.06 -7.61 -14.07
C LYS A 163 6.01 -8.69 -14.56
N ARG A 164 5.88 -9.91 -14.03
CA ARG A 164 6.72 -11.06 -14.38
C ARG A 164 5.87 -12.32 -14.47
N GLU A 165 6.31 -13.26 -15.29
CA GLU A 165 5.69 -14.58 -15.36
C GLU A 165 6.36 -15.54 -14.38
N ARG A 166 5.55 -16.33 -13.70
CA ARG A 166 5.97 -17.39 -12.79
C ARG A 166 4.98 -18.54 -12.86
N PRO A 167 5.41 -19.80 -12.68
CA PRO A 167 4.49 -20.91 -12.50
C PRO A 167 3.53 -20.64 -11.35
N VAL A 168 2.25 -20.95 -11.55
CA VAL A 168 1.21 -20.83 -10.51
C VAL A 168 1.19 -22.10 -9.67
N SER A 169 0.89 -21.99 -8.37
CA SER A 169 0.98 -23.15 -7.45
C SER A 169 0.08 -24.34 -7.82
N TYR A 170 -0.97 -24.12 -8.62
CA TYR A 170 -1.99 -25.12 -8.95
C TYR A 170 -2.19 -25.29 -10.47
N GLY A 171 -1.20 -24.92 -11.30
CA GLY A 171 -1.29 -25.00 -12.76
C GLY A 171 0.01 -25.41 -13.43
#